data_AF-A0A929NPU5-F1
#
_entry.id   AF-A0A929NPU5-F1
#
_cell.length_a   1.000
_cell.length_b   1.000
_cell.length_c   1.000
_cell.angle_alpha   90.00
_cell.angle_beta   90.00
_cell.angle_gamma   90.00
#
_symmetry.space_group_name_H-M   'P 1'
#
loop_
_entity.id
_entity.type
_entity.pdbx_description
1 polymer ?
#
loop_
_entity_poly.entity_id
_entity_poly.type
_entity_poly.pdbx_seq_one_letter_code
_entity_poly.pdbx_strand_id
1 'polypeptide(L)' 'FLGLGIQPPVASWGNMLTNAQELIWNAPMLAVWPGLAIFATVIAFNFLGDGLQDALDPRAVE' A
#
# COMPACT_ATOMS: atom_id res chain seq x y z
N PHE A 1 -14.92 -2.15 5.28
CA PHE A 1 -14.45 -2.44 3.90
C PHE A 1 -15.65 -2.62 2.99
N LEU A 2 -15.64 -2.06 1.78
CA LEU A 2 -16.74 -2.09 0.81
C LEU A 2 -17.11 -3.50 0.27
N GLY A 3 -16.63 -4.58 0.89
CA GLY A 3 -16.91 -5.97 0.48
C GLY A 3 -16.26 -6.44 -0.81
N LEU A 4 -15.63 -5.55 -1.58
CA LEU A 4 -14.95 -5.84 -2.86
C LEU A 4 -13.52 -6.41 -2.71
N GLY A 5 -13.16 -6.86 -1.51
CA GLY A 5 -11.84 -7.43 -1.23
C GLY A 5 -11.76 -8.91 -1.60
N ILE A 6 -10.54 -9.41 -1.81
CA ILE A 6 -10.31 -10.84 -1.98
C ILE A 6 -10.83 -11.57 -0.73
N GLN A 7 -11.75 -12.52 -0.89
CA GLN A 7 -12.29 -13.29 0.23
C GLN A 7 -11.20 -14.23 0.77
N PRO A 8 -11.08 -14.44 2.10
CA PRO A 8 -10.29 -15.53 2.65
C PRO A 8 -10.66 -16.85 1.96
N PRO A 9 -9.72 -17.76 1.66
CA PRO A 9 -8.39 -17.96 2.26
C PRO A 9 -7.23 -17.26 1.54
N VAL A 10 -7.50 -16.55 0.43
CA VAL A 10 -6.43 -15.96 -0.38
C VAL A 10 -5.82 -14.76 0.36
N ALA A 11 -4.52 -14.83 0.57
CA ALA A 11 -3.79 -13.82 1.31
C ALA A 11 -3.62 -12.55 0.47
N SER A 12 -4.11 -11.43 0.99
CA SER A 12 -3.86 -10.09 0.46
C SER A 12 -3.33 -9.20 1.58
N TRP A 13 -2.50 -8.20 1.28
CA TRP A 13 -1.95 -7.29 2.31
C TRP A 13 -3.07 -6.57 3.10
N GLY A 14 -4.19 -6.25 2.45
CA GLY A 14 -5.36 -5.66 3.11
C GLY A 14 -6.09 -6.63 4.06
N ASN A 15 -6.24 -7.91 3.70
CA ASN A 15 -6.80 -8.92 4.62
C ASN A 15 -5.83 -9.22 5.77
N MET A 16 -4.53 -9.25 5.50
CA MET A 16 -3.52 -9.43 6.56
C MET A 16 -3.62 -8.33 7.61
N LEU A 17 -3.77 -7.07 7.19
CA LEU A 17 -4.01 -5.94 8.09
C LEU A 17 -5.33 -6.05 8.84
N THR A 18 -6.42 -6.46 8.17
CA THR A 18 -7.74 -6.67 8.81
C THR A 18 -7.64 -7.72 9.92
N ASN A 19 -7.01 -8.86 9.63
CA ASN A 19 -6.84 -9.95 10.59
C ASN A 19 -5.87 -9.60 11.72
N ALA A 20 -4.86 -8.75 11.45
CA ALA A 20 -3.89 -8.32 12.45
C ALA A 20 -4.49 -7.37 13.51
N GLN A 21 -5.68 -6.79 13.28
CA GLN A 21 -6.33 -5.91 14.26
C GLN A 21 -6.65 -6.63 15.57
N GLU A 22 -7.09 -7.89 15.51
CA GLU A 22 -7.40 -8.70 16.69
C GLU A 22 -6.15 -9.05 17.50
N LEU A 23 -5.00 -9.13 16.83
CA LEU A 23 -3.72 -9.54 17.40
C LEU A 23 -2.81 -8.34 17.66
N ILE A 24 -3.27 -7.10 17.49
CA ILE A 24 -2.39 -5.92 17.48
C ILE A 24 -1.62 -5.73 18.78
N TRP A 25 -2.22 -6.10 19.91
CA TRP A 25 -1.59 -6.04 21.24
C TRP A 25 -0.67 -7.24 21.52
N ASN A 26 -0.89 -8.38 20.86
CA ASN A 26 -0.18 -9.63 21.12
C ASN A 26 0.96 -9.89 20.12
N ALA A 27 0.77 -9.50 18.86
CA ALA A 27 1.67 -9.72 17.74
C ALA A 27 1.61 -8.55 16.75
N PRO A 28 2.03 -7.33 17.15
CA PRO A 28 1.97 -6.13 16.32
C PRO A 28 2.72 -6.28 14.98
N MET A 29 3.74 -7.13 14.94
CA MET A 29 4.53 -7.38 13.74
C MET A 29 3.68 -7.91 12.57
N LEU A 30 2.55 -8.57 12.84
CA LEU A 30 1.61 -9.04 11.81
C LEU A 30 0.96 -7.90 11.04
N ALA A 31 0.84 -6.71 11.63
CA ALA A 31 0.35 -5.51 10.96
C ALA A 31 1.49 -4.74 10.26
N VAL A 32 2.71 -4.77 10.82
CA VAL A 32 3.86 -3.99 10.34
C VAL A 32 4.28 -4.42 8.93
N TRP A 33 4.46 -5.71 8.69
CA TRP A 33 4.90 -6.20 7.37
C TRP A 33 3.96 -5.84 6.21
N PRO A 34 2.65 -6.15 6.25
CA PRO A 34 1.73 -5.74 5.19
C PRO A 34 1.58 -4.22 5.11
N GLY A 35 1.67 -3.51 6.23
CA GLY A 35 1.68 -2.04 6.25
C GLY A 35 2.88 -1.45 5.50
N LEU A 36 4.08 -1.97 5.74
CA LEU A 36 5.30 -1.55 5.04
C LEU A 36 5.27 -1.86 3.55
N ALA A 37 4.73 -3.03 3.17
CA ALA A 37 4.60 -3.39 1.76
C ALA A 37 3.68 -2.41 1.00
N ILE A 38 2.53 -2.06 1.59
CA ILE A 38 1.63 -1.04 1.02
C ILE A 38 2.31 0.33 0.97
N PHE A 39 2.96 0.74 2.06
CA PHE A 39 3.66 2.02 2.15
C PHE A 39 4.74 2.17 1.07
N ALA A 40 5.60 1.16 0.91
CA ALA A 40 6.63 1.15 -0.12
C ALA A 40 6.04 1.23 -1.53
N THR A 41 4.94 0.50 -1.78
CA THR A 41 4.23 0.54 -3.06
C THR A 41 3.69 1.94 -3.35
N VAL A 42 3.03 2.58 -2.38
CA VAL A 42 2.49 3.94 -2.52
C VAL A 42 3.59 4.95 -2.80
N ILE A 43 4.72 4.86 -2.10
CA ILE A 43 5.87 5.74 -2.34
C ILE A 43 6.44 5.54 -3.74
N ALA A 44 6.64 4.30 -4.16
CA ALA A 44 7.17 4.00 -5.48
C ALA A 44 6.27 4.57 -6.59
N PHE A 45 4.94 4.42 -6.45
CA PHE A 45 4.00 4.99 -7.40
C PHE A 45 3.92 6.52 -7.34
N ASN A 46 4.05 7.14 -6.15
CA ASN A 46 4.15 8.61 -6.05
C ASN A 46 5.37 9.11 -6.82
N PHE A 47 6.56 8.58 -6.53
CA PHE A 47 7.78 9.00 -7.23
C PHE A 47 7.76 8.70 -8.73
N LEU A 48 7.15 7.58 -9.13
CA LEU A 48 6.95 7.28 -10.54
C LEU A 48 6.01 8.31 -11.20
N GLY A 49 4.95 8.71 -10.50
CA GLY A 49 4.03 9.76 -10.93
C GLY A 49 4.72 11.11 -11.07
N ASP A 50 5.51 11.49 -10.06
CA ASP A 50 6.29 12.73 -10.08
C ASP A 50 7.31 12.74 -11.22
N GLY A 51 8.07 11.65 -11.40
CA GLY A 51 9.03 11.54 -12.50
C GLY A 51 8.36 11.51 -13.88
N LEU A 52 7.18 10.91 -13.99
CA LEU A 52 6.38 10.95 -15.22
C LEU A 52 5.83 12.36 -15.49
N GLN A 53 5.37 13.06 -14.45
CA GLN A 53 4.90 14.43 -14.55
C GLN A 53 6.03 15.36 -15.00
N ASP A 54 7.21 15.25 -14.39
CA ASP A 54 8.40 16.03 -14.77
C ASP A 54 8.82 15.76 -16.21
N ALA A 55 8.78 14.50 -16.66
CA ALA A 55 9.12 14.14 -18.03
C ALA A 55 8.08 14.63 -19.06
N LEU A 56 6.84 14.84 -18.64
CA LEU A 56 5.73 15.25 -19.50
C LEU A 56 5.37 16.74 -19.38
N ASP A 57 5.91 17.51 -18.43
CA ASP A 57 5.60 18.94 -18.28
C ASP A 57 6.28 19.76 -19.40
N PRO A 58 5.52 20.31 -20.36
CA PRO A 58 6.08 21.08 -21.48
C PRO A 58 6.62 22.46 -21.05
N ARG A 59 6.36 22.90 -19.81
CA ARG A 59 6.82 24.20 -19.28
C ARG A 59 8.23 24.13 -18.67
N ALA A 60 8.82 22.94 -18.56
CA ALA A 60 10.20 22.78 -18.10
C ALA A 60 11.26 23.26 -19.12
N VAL A 61 10.82 23.63 -20.35
CA VAL A 61 11.69 24.00 -21.48
C VAL A 61 11.65 25.52 -21.79
N GLU A 62 10.95 26.33 -21.00
CA GLU A 62 10.97 27.81 -21.13
C GLU A 62 11.96 28.48 -20.18
#